data_AF-A0A5P9HGX5-F1
#
_entry.id   AF-A0A5P9HGX5-F1
#
_cell.length_a   1.000
_cell.length_b   1.000
_cell.length_c   1.000
_cell.angle_alpha   90.00
_cell.angle_beta   90.00
_cell.angle_gamma   90.00
#
_symmetry.space_group_name_H-M   'P 1'
#
loop_
_entity.id
_entity.type
_entity.pdbx_description
1 polymer ?
#
loop_
_entity_poly.entity_id
_entity_poly.type
_entity_poly.pdbx_seq_one_letter_code
_entity_poly.pdbx_strand_id
1 'polypeptide(L)'
;MGKLIELREVLLNATDFNWEDSLFLSSSEKWSLSSQCFLFNLDDLEDDEDLPKFAIDSDFIYVLSMADVQDIVDNAQQQLLKCSELELFQAFHYYIKNDAFISFT
;
A
#
# COMPACT_ATOMS: atom_id res chain seq x y z
N MET A 1 -12.64 1.41 11.29
CA MET A 1 -13.52 1.54 10.09
C MET A 1 -12.62 1.89 8.91
N GLY A 2 -12.46 0.97 7.95
CA GLY A 2 -11.48 1.12 6.86
C GLY A 2 -11.73 2.36 6.01
N LYS A 3 -10.65 3.05 5.63
CA LYS A 3 -10.72 4.27 4.82
C LYS A 3 -10.50 3.92 3.35
N LEU A 4 -11.51 4.18 2.51
CA LEU A 4 -11.37 4.09 1.05
C LEU A 4 -10.57 5.29 0.55
N ILE A 5 -9.46 5.05 -0.13
CA ILE A 5 -8.52 6.08 -0.58
C ILE A 5 -7.84 5.65 -1.89
N GLU A 6 -7.38 6.60 -2.69
CA GLU A 6 -6.57 6.28 -3.87
C GLU A 6 -5.15 5.88 -3.49
N LEU A 7 -4.59 4.89 -4.19
CA LEU A 7 -3.20 4.45 -3.99
C LEU A 7 -2.21 5.62 -4.15
N ARG A 8 -2.49 6.57 -5.05
CA ARG A 8 -1.71 7.82 -5.19
C ARG A 8 -1.56 8.56 -3.86
N GLU A 9 -2.65 8.75 -3.13
CA GLU A 9 -2.65 9.50 -1.88
C GLU A 9 -1.91 8.72 -0.78
N VAL A 10 -1.99 7.39 -0.80
CA VAL A 10 -1.21 6.52 0.11
C VAL A 10 0.29 6.69 -0.15
N LEU A 11 0.72 6.62 -1.40
CA LEU A 11 2.14 6.70 -1.75
C LEU A 11 2.72 8.11 -1.51
N LEU A 12 1.97 9.16 -1.83
CA LEU A 12 2.41 10.54 -1.65
C LEU A 12 2.51 10.96 -0.18
N ASN A 13 1.66 10.40 0.69
CA ASN A 13 1.55 10.79 2.09
C ASN A 13 1.78 9.59 3.02
N ALA A 14 2.64 8.63 2.64
CA ALA A 14 2.77 7.34 3.33
C ALA A 14 3.05 7.47 4.85
N THR A 15 3.82 8.48 5.25
CA THR A 15 4.18 8.77 6.64
C THR A 15 3.01 9.33 7.48
N ASP A 16 1.93 9.78 6.85
CA ASP A 16 0.78 10.36 7.53
C ASP A 16 -0.25 9.30 7.97
N PHE A 17 -0.09 8.06 7.52
CA PHE A 17 -0.94 6.92 7.87
C PHE A 17 -0.36 6.11 9.03
N ASN A 18 -1.21 5.33 9.71
CA ASN A 18 -0.75 4.47 10.79
C ASN A 18 0.09 3.32 10.22
N TRP A 19 1.28 3.10 10.76
CA TRP A 19 2.18 2.03 10.33
C TRP A 19 1.63 0.63 10.64
N GLU A 20 0.72 0.51 11.62
CA GLU A 20 0.01 -0.73 11.98
C GLU A 20 -1.12 -1.07 10.99
N ASP A 21 -1.53 -0.13 10.13
CA ASP A 21 -2.53 -0.42 9.12
C ASP A 21 -1.95 -1.37 8.05
N SER A 22 -2.83 -2.13 7.42
CA SER A 22 -2.53 -2.94 6.25
C SER A 22 -3.17 -2.35 5.00
N LEU A 23 -2.44 -2.38 3.88
CA LEU A 23 -2.91 -1.93 2.58
C LEU A 23 -3.62 -3.09 1.85
N PHE A 24 -4.88 -2.84 1.50
CA PHE A 24 -5.69 -3.74 0.68
C PHE A 24 -6.00 -3.11 -0.67
N LEU A 25 -5.82 -3.87 -1.74
CA LEU A 25 -6.20 -3.47 -3.10
C LEU A 25 -7.12 -4.52 -3.72
N SER A 26 -7.89 -4.12 -4.72
CA SER A 26 -8.70 -5.08 -5.50
C SER A 26 -7.82 -6.20 -6.07
N SER A 27 -8.29 -7.43 -6.04
CA SER A 27 -7.62 -8.61 -6.59
C SER A 27 -7.34 -8.54 -8.10
N SER A 28 -7.85 -7.53 -8.82
CA SER A 28 -7.53 -7.32 -10.23
C SER A 28 -6.05 -6.95 -10.39
N GLU A 29 -5.29 -7.73 -11.17
CA GLU A 29 -3.83 -7.59 -11.39
C GLU A 29 -3.38 -6.26 -12.06
N LYS A 30 -4.28 -5.31 -12.32
CA LYS A 30 -3.96 -4.04 -12.99
C LYS A 30 -4.15 -2.85 -12.06
N TRP A 31 -3.30 -2.75 -11.05
CA TRP A 31 -3.24 -1.57 -10.21
C TRP A 31 -2.66 -0.36 -10.95
N SER A 32 -3.09 0.81 -10.54
CA SER A 32 -2.66 2.12 -11.03
C SER A 32 -2.69 3.11 -9.87
N LEU A 33 -2.12 4.31 -10.06
CA LEU A 33 -2.20 5.37 -9.07
C LEU A 33 -3.65 5.73 -8.68
N SER A 34 -4.60 5.62 -9.61
CA SER A 34 -6.03 5.85 -9.36
C SER A 34 -6.77 4.64 -8.79
N SER A 35 -6.09 3.53 -8.53
CA SER A 35 -6.72 2.36 -7.91
C SER A 35 -7.18 2.71 -6.50
N GLN A 36 -8.42 2.33 -6.20
CA GLN A 36 -8.97 2.44 -4.86
C GLN A 36 -8.37 1.35 -3.98
N CYS A 37 -8.03 1.72 -2.75
CA CYS A 37 -7.47 0.85 -1.73
C CYS A 37 -8.14 1.11 -0.38
N PHE A 38 -8.01 0.15 0.52
CA PHE A 38 -8.40 0.28 1.91
C PHE A 38 -7.16 0.21 2.80
N LEU A 39 -7.15 1.06 3.82
CA LEU A 39 -6.26 0.92 4.97
C LEU A 39 -7.07 0.40 6.15
N PHE A 40 -6.58 -0.66 6.78
CA PHE A 40 -7.24 -1.30 7.91
C PHE A 40 -6.21 -1.97 8.82
N ASN A 41 -6.27 -1.67 10.12
CA ASN A 41 -5.48 -2.37 11.13
C ASN A 41 -6.06 -3.77 11.36
N LEU A 42 -5.29 -4.82 11.06
CA LEU A 42 -5.72 -6.20 11.26
C LEU A 42 -5.93 -6.57 12.73
N ASP A 43 -5.32 -5.83 13.66
CA ASP A 43 -5.55 -6.01 15.10
C ASP A 43 -6.94 -5.51 15.55
N ASP A 44 -7.65 -4.77 14.70
CA ASP A 44 -9.05 -4.35 14.93
C ASP A 44 -10.06 -5.45 14.54
N LEU A 45 -9.62 -6.62 14.08
CA LEU A 45 -10.51 -7.76 13.80
C LEU A 45 -11.04 -8.37 15.11
N GLU A 46 -12.27 -8.86 15.05
CA GLU A 46 -12.81 -9.70 16.13
C GLU A 46 -12.08 -11.05 16.16
N ASP A 47 -12.01 -11.70 17.32
CA ASP A 47 -11.25 -12.95 17.52
C ASP A 47 -11.66 -14.10 16.57
N ASP A 48 -12.84 -14.03 15.96
CA ASP A 48 -13.37 -15.02 15.00
C ASP A 48 -13.27 -14.57 13.52
N GLU A 49 -12.67 -13.42 13.23
CA GLU A 49 -12.48 -12.88 11.88
C GLU A 49 -11.02 -12.98 11.42
N ASP A 50 -10.77 -13.68 10.31
CA ASP A 50 -9.43 -13.74 9.69
C ASP A 50 -9.16 -12.55 8.74
N LEU A 51 -10.23 -11.92 8.24
CA LEU A 51 -10.18 -10.82 7.28
C LEU A 51 -11.32 -9.84 7.54
N PRO A 52 -11.12 -8.55 7.25
CA PRO A 52 -12.20 -7.58 7.41
C PRO A 52 -13.31 -7.84 6.40
N LYS A 53 -14.56 -7.64 6.81
CA LYS A 53 -15.76 -7.87 5.97
C LYS A 53 -15.68 -7.25 4.57
N PHE A 54 -15.12 -6.04 4.44
CA PHE A 54 -14.97 -5.40 3.12
C PHE A 54 -14.08 -6.18 2.16
N ALA A 55 -13.07 -6.89 2.66
CA ALA A 55 -12.15 -7.69 1.85
C ALA A 55 -12.88 -8.91 1.28
N ILE A 56 -13.69 -9.57 2.11
CA ILE A 56 -14.52 -10.72 1.72
C ILE A 56 -15.58 -10.31 0.69
N ASP A 57 -16.26 -9.19 0.92
CA ASP A 57 -17.43 -8.79 0.12
C ASP A 57 -17.08 -8.11 -1.20
N SER A 58 -15.88 -7.51 -1.33
CA SER A 58 -15.52 -6.61 -2.44
C SER A 58 -14.26 -7.02 -3.22
N ASP A 59 -13.81 -8.28 -3.10
CA ASP A 59 -12.62 -8.81 -3.78
C ASP A 59 -11.34 -8.00 -3.52
N PHE A 60 -11.17 -7.47 -2.30
CA PHE A 60 -9.91 -6.83 -1.89
C PHE A 60 -9.01 -7.85 -1.22
N ILE A 61 -7.72 -7.82 -1.55
CA ILE A 61 -6.70 -8.68 -0.96
C ILE A 61 -5.71 -7.84 -0.19
N TYR A 62 -5.17 -8.42 0.88
CA TYR A 62 -3.98 -7.87 1.55
C TYR A 62 -2.83 -7.80 0.54
N VAL A 63 -2.11 -6.68 0.52
CA VAL A 63 -0.97 -6.47 -0.38
C VAL A 63 0.31 -6.30 0.42
N LEU A 64 0.35 -5.33 1.33
CA LEU A 64 1.51 -4.99 2.16
C LEU A 64 1.06 -4.37 3.49
N SER A 65 1.94 -4.39 4.48
CA SER A 65 1.78 -3.55 5.67
C SER A 65 2.04 -2.09 5.31
N MET A 66 1.46 -1.13 6.05
CA MET A 66 1.79 0.28 5.85
C MET A 66 3.24 0.59 6.23
N ALA A 67 3.84 -0.16 7.17
CA ALA A 67 5.26 -0.07 7.45
C ALA A 67 6.11 -0.38 6.21
N ASP A 68 5.81 -1.45 5.46
CA ASP A 68 6.53 -1.76 4.21
C ASP A 68 6.32 -0.67 3.16
N VAL A 69 5.10 -0.15 3.03
CA VAL A 69 4.80 0.96 2.10
C VAL A 69 5.60 2.21 2.47
N GLN A 70 5.71 2.54 3.76
CA GLN A 70 6.51 3.65 4.26
C GLN A 70 8.00 3.47 3.93
N ASP A 71 8.55 2.27 4.16
CA ASP A 71 9.93 1.94 3.84
C ASP A 71 10.22 2.02 2.34
N ILE A 72 9.29 1.57 1.48
CA ILE A 72 9.40 1.70 0.02
C ILE A 72 9.47 3.17 -0.39
N VAL A 73 8.59 4.01 0.15
CA VAL A 73 8.53 5.44 -0.17
C VAL A 73 9.79 6.15 0.31
N ASP A 74 10.23 5.90 1.54
CA ASP A 74 11.46 6.47 2.11
C ASP A 74 12.68 6.05 1.27
N ASN A 75 12.79 4.77 0.91
CA ASN A 75 13.87 4.28 0.07
C ASN A 75 13.94 4.98 -1.30
N ALA A 76 12.80 5.18 -1.97
CA ALA A 76 12.76 5.87 -3.26
C ALA A 76 13.14 7.36 -3.13
N GLN A 77 12.67 8.02 -2.07
CA GLN A 77 12.98 9.43 -1.78
C GLN A 77 14.45 9.65 -1.39
N GLN A 78 15.11 8.68 -0.76
CA GLN A 78 16.54 8.74 -0.47
C GLN A 78 17.41 8.64 -1.75
N GLN A 79 16.93 7.93 -2.77
CA GLN A 79 17.66 7.76 -4.04
C GLN A 79 17.46 8.94 -5.02
N LEU A 80 16.32 9.62 -4.95
CA LEU A 80 15.90 10.63 -5.92
C LEU A 80 15.76 12.01 -5.28
N LEU A 81 16.50 13.01 -5.78
CA LEU A 81 16.43 14.40 -5.31
C LEU A 81 15.00 14.98 -5.37
N LYS A 82 14.22 14.53 -6.36
CA LYS A 82 12.78 14.83 -6.52
C LYS A 82 12.09 13.57 -6.97
N CYS A 83 11.47 12.85 -6.05
CA CYS A 83 10.71 11.65 -6.35
C CYS A 83 9.28 12.02 -6.78
N SER A 84 8.87 11.57 -7.96
CA SER A 84 7.53 11.74 -8.52
C SER A 84 6.58 10.62 -8.09
N GLU A 85 5.27 10.86 -8.18
CA GLU A 85 4.26 9.82 -7.92
C GLU A 85 4.42 8.57 -8.81
N LEU A 86 4.94 8.72 -10.03
CA LEU A 86 5.19 7.60 -10.94
C LEU A 86 6.40 6.76 -10.48
N GLU A 87 7.44 7.40 -9.95
CA GLU A 87 8.61 6.70 -9.38
C GLU A 87 8.24 5.99 -8.08
N LEU A 88 7.40 6.60 -7.23
CA LEU A 88 6.85 5.93 -6.04
C LEU A 88 6.02 4.70 -6.43
N PHE A 89 5.15 4.82 -7.44
CA PHE A 89 4.38 3.69 -7.95
C PHE A 89 5.27 2.60 -8.56
N GLN A 90 6.34 2.99 -9.27
CA GLN A 90 7.32 2.06 -9.80
C GLN A 90 8.05 1.31 -8.68
N ALA A 91 8.45 1.99 -7.61
CA ALA A 91 9.09 1.38 -6.45
C ALA A 91 8.15 0.40 -5.74
N PHE A 92 6.90 0.80 -5.51
CA PHE A 92 5.84 -0.05 -4.95
C PHE A 92 5.63 -1.32 -5.77
N HIS A 93 5.41 -1.18 -7.08
CA HIS A 93 5.21 -2.32 -7.97
C HIS A 93 6.45 -3.21 -8.08
N TYR A 94 7.66 -2.63 -8.04
CA TYR A 94 8.90 -3.39 -8.03
C TYR A 94 9.03 -4.21 -6.75
N TYR A 95 8.70 -3.66 -5.59
CA TYR A 95 8.78 -4.37 -4.31
C TYR A 95 7.84 -5.57 -4.29
N ILE A 96 6.56 -5.40 -4.67
CA ILE A 96 5.60 -6.51 -4.76
C ILE A 96 6.11 -7.65 -5.65
N LYS A 97 6.75 -7.31 -6.77
CA LYS A 97 7.21 -8.30 -7.76
C LYS A 97 8.51 -8.99 -7.35
N ASN A 98 9.39 -8.30 -6.63
CA ASN A 98 10.77 -8.76 -6.42
C ASN A 98 11.13 -8.99 -4.94
N ASP A 99 10.23 -8.64 -4.01
CA ASP A 99 10.49 -8.65 -2.56
C ASP A 99 11.77 -7.90 -2.19
N ALA A 100 11.96 -6.73 -2.83
CA ALA A 100 13.19 -5.95 -2.74
C ALA A 100 12.93 -4.49 -3.11
N PHE A 101 13.72 -3.58 -2.54
CA PHE A 101 13.74 -2.19 -2.96
C PHE A 101 14.34 -2.03 -4.37
N ILE A 102 13.72 -1.19 -5.19
CA ILE A 102 14.25 -0.84 -6.51
C ILE A 102 15.52 0.00 -6.37
N SER A 103 16.43 -0.10 -7.35
CA SER A 103 17.55 0.82 -7.51
C SER A 103 17.33 1.70 -8.74
N PHE A 104 17.37 3.02 -8.57
CA PHE A 104 17.15 4.02 -9.63
C PHE A 104 18.44 4.45 -10.37
N THR A 105 19.53 3.68 -10.24
CA THR A 105 20.86 3.96 -10.83
C THR A 105 20.82 4.16 -12.34
#